data_AF-A0A6Z6JYB0-F1
#
_entry.id   AF-A0A6Z6JYB0-F1
#
_cell.length_a   1.000
_cell.length_b   1.000
_cell.length_c   1.000
_cell.angle_alpha   90.00
_cell.angle_beta   90.00
_cell.angle_gamma   90.00
#
_symmetry.space_group_name_H-M   'P 1'
#
loop_
_entity.id
_entity.type
_entity.pdbx_description
1 polymer ?
#
loop_
_entity_poly.entity_id
_entity_poly.type
_entity_poly.pdbx_seq_one_letter_code
_entity_poly.pdbx_strand_id
1 'polypeptide(L)'
;GEENTIAIPGFEKVTLYANETTQAVNFHNPEINDCYFKISLIHPDGSVLWISDLIEPGKGMYSIELEKTLAVGEYENAVLKYECFSLNDQSPLNGSEINLKLVVV
;
A
#
# COMPACT_ATOMS: atom_id res chain seq x y z
N GLY A 1 0.07 -27.82 11.35
CA GLY A 1 0.06 -26.49 11.98
C GLY A 1 0.05 -25.53 10.84
N GLU A 2 -1.07 -24.88 10.61
CA GLU A 2 -1.18 -23.90 9.52
C GLU A 2 -0.37 -22.68 9.96
N GLU A 3 0.78 -22.49 9.31
CA GLU A 3 1.58 -21.30 9.47
C GLU A 3 0.75 -20.16 8.92
N ASN A 4 0.14 -19.34 9.82
CA ASN A 4 -0.57 -18.11 9.49
C ASN A 4 0.42 -17.13 8.83
N THR A 5 0.71 -17.39 7.56
CA THR A 5 1.63 -16.62 6.75
C THR A 5 0.81 -15.52 6.15
N ILE A 6 1.07 -14.29 6.58
CA ILE A 6 0.43 -13.11 6.01
C ILE A 6 0.89 -12.98 4.56
N ALA A 7 -0.04 -13.11 3.62
CA ALA A 7 0.18 -12.92 2.20
C ALA A 7 0.22 -11.42 1.87
N ILE A 8 1.41 -10.92 1.58
CA ILE A 8 1.63 -9.51 1.23
C ILE A 8 1.77 -9.40 -0.30
N PRO A 9 0.88 -8.67 -0.98
CA PRO A 9 0.99 -8.48 -2.42
C PRO A 9 2.26 -7.69 -2.80
N GLY A 10 3.07 -8.28 -3.65
CA GLY A 10 4.24 -7.62 -4.25
C GLY A 10 3.82 -6.70 -5.40
N PHE A 11 4.33 -5.48 -5.39
CA PHE A 11 4.19 -4.51 -6.48
C PHE A 11 5.55 -4.19 -7.04
N GLU A 12 5.80 -4.54 -8.30
CA GLU A 12 7.04 -4.14 -8.99
C GLU A 12 6.96 -2.67 -9.45
N LYS A 13 5.77 -2.25 -9.89
CA LYS A 13 5.50 -0.93 -10.44
C LYS A 13 4.09 -0.46 -10.10
N VAL A 14 3.96 0.83 -9.82
CA VAL A 14 2.67 1.53 -9.68
C VAL A 14 2.64 2.68 -10.66
N THR A 15 1.57 2.77 -11.46
CA THR A 15 1.36 3.90 -12.38
C THR A 15 0.35 4.87 -11.80
N LEU A 16 0.72 6.15 -11.80
CA LEU A 16 -0.09 7.26 -11.29
C LEU A 16 -0.25 8.31 -12.40
N TYR A 17 -1.26 9.16 -12.28
CA TYR A 17 -1.53 10.29 -13.16
C TYR A 17 -0.97 11.58 -12.57
N ALA A 18 -0.23 12.34 -13.38
CA ALA A 18 0.30 13.62 -12.96
C ALA A 18 -0.80 14.66 -12.76
N ASN A 19 -0.59 15.60 -11.84
CA ASN A 19 -1.54 16.68 -11.52
C ASN A 19 -2.92 16.20 -10.99
N GLU A 20 -3.06 14.92 -10.66
CA GLU A 20 -4.25 14.37 -10.01
C GLU A 20 -3.89 13.87 -8.61
N THR A 21 -4.77 14.11 -7.64
CA THR A 21 -4.65 13.50 -6.30
C THR A 21 -5.33 12.14 -6.28
N THR A 22 -6.42 11.99 -7.03
CA THR A 22 -7.10 10.70 -7.20
C THR A 22 -6.31 9.79 -8.13
N GLN A 23 -5.95 8.61 -7.63
CA GLN A 23 -5.10 7.67 -8.34
C GLN A 23 -5.74 6.30 -8.39
N ALA A 24 -5.67 5.66 -9.55
CA ALA A 24 -6.11 4.29 -9.72
C ALA A 24 -4.99 3.33 -9.29
N VAL A 25 -5.25 2.51 -8.28
CA VAL A 25 -4.31 1.50 -7.76
C VAL A 25 -5.02 0.16 -7.60
N ASN A 26 -4.33 -0.87 -7.11
CA ASN A 26 -4.94 -2.18 -6.84
C ASN A 26 -4.48 -2.74 -5.48
N PHE A 27 -4.47 -1.89 -4.47
CA PHE A 27 -4.01 -2.25 -3.13
C PHE A 27 -5.10 -3.04 -2.44
N HIS A 28 -4.86 -4.31 -2.14
CA HIS A 28 -5.87 -5.18 -1.55
C HIS A 28 -5.27 -6.03 -0.43
N ASN A 29 -6.13 -6.44 0.48
CA ASN A 29 -5.83 -7.41 1.52
C ASN A 29 -6.43 -8.75 1.10
N PRO A 30 -5.60 -9.74 0.71
CA PRO A 30 -6.06 -11.10 0.42
C PRO A 30 -6.96 -11.69 1.52
N GLU A 31 -8.01 -12.42 1.13
CA GLU A 31 -8.94 -13.06 2.08
C GLU A 31 -8.27 -14.12 2.97
N ILE A 32 -7.14 -14.68 2.52
CA ILE A 32 -6.34 -15.63 3.30
C ILE A 32 -5.69 -15.00 4.55
N ASN A 33 -5.61 -13.67 4.61
CA ASN A 33 -5.02 -12.98 5.75
C ASN A 33 -6.05 -12.87 6.88
N ASP A 34 -5.66 -13.24 8.09
CA ASP A 34 -6.49 -13.05 9.29
C ASP A 34 -6.09 -11.77 10.04
N CYS A 35 -5.92 -10.66 9.30
CA CYS A 35 -5.49 -9.38 9.86
C CYS A 35 -5.94 -8.19 9.00
N TYR A 36 -6.04 -7.01 9.61
CA TYR A 36 -6.24 -5.76 8.90
C TYR A 36 -4.94 -5.30 8.25
N PHE A 37 -5.01 -4.79 7.03
CA PHE A 37 -3.88 -4.18 6.34
C PHE A 37 -3.97 -2.67 6.38
N LYS A 38 -2.86 -2.03 6.70
CA LYS A 38 -2.66 -0.60 6.51
C LYS A 38 -1.50 -0.39 5.56
N ILE A 39 -1.77 0.29 4.46
CA ILE A 39 -0.83 0.44 3.36
C ILE A 39 -0.42 1.91 3.30
N SER A 40 0.88 2.17 3.37
CA SER A 40 1.43 3.52 3.24
C SER A 40 2.31 3.59 2.01
N LEU A 41 1.99 4.52 1.11
CA LEU A 41 2.80 4.82 -0.05
C LEU A 41 3.78 5.94 0.30
N ILE A 42 5.07 5.64 0.25
CA ILE A 42 6.14 6.54 0.62
C ILE A 42 6.97 6.84 -0.63
N HIS A 43 7.13 8.13 -0.92
CA HIS A 43 7.98 8.62 -1.99
C HIS A 43 9.44 8.28 -1.68
N PRO A 44 10.31 8.06 -2.69
CA PRO A 44 11.74 7.79 -2.47
C PRO A 44 12.49 8.90 -1.71
N ASP A 45 11.95 10.12 -1.59
CA ASP A 45 12.54 11.15 -0.72
C ASP A 45 12.28 10.92 0.78
N GLY A 46 11.42 9.96 1.12
CA GLY A 46 10.96 9.68 2.49
C GLY A 46 9.64 10.37 2.86
N SER A 47 9.09 11.21 1.98
CA SER A 47 7.75 11.80 2.18
C SER A 47 6.66 10.75 2.05
N VAL A 48 5.71 10.72 2.99
CA VAL A 48 4.48 9.93 2.82
C VAL A 48 3.59 10.61 1.79
N LEU A 49 3.14 9.86 0.79
CA LEU A 49 2.24 10.34 -0.26
C LEU A 49 0.78 10.03 0.06
N TRP A 50 0.56 8.88 0.70
CA TRP A 50 -0.77 8.40 1.02
C TRP A 50 -0.70 7.30 2.09
N ILE A 51 -1.74 7.21 2.91
CA ILE A 51 -1.92 6.16 3.91
C ILE A 51 -3.36 5.65 3.79
N SER A 52 -3.53 4.33 3.74
CA SER A 52 -4.84 3.68 3.75
C SER A 52 -5.44 3.65 5.15
N ASP A 53 -6.76 3.56 5.21
CA ASP A 53 -7.47 3.03 6.37
C ASP A 53 -7.20 1.54 6.55
N LEU A 54 -7.69 0.96 7.65
CA LEU A 54 -7.61 -0.48 7.91
C LEU A 54 -8.45 -1.26 6.90
N ILE A 55 -7.78 -2.01 6.02
CA ILE A 55 -8.38 -2.85 4.99
C ILE A 55 -8.66 -4.22 5.57
N GLU A 56 -9.93 -4.60 5.64
CA GLU A 56 -10.39 -5.94 6.01
C GLU A 56 -9.91 -7.01 5.03
N PRO A 57 -9.73 -8.26 5.48
CA PRO A 57 -9.39 -9.35 4.57
C PRO A 57 -10.47 -9.58 3.53
N GLY A 58 -10.05 -9.77 2.28
CA GLY A 58 -10.93 -9.85 1.11
C GLY A 58 -11.37 -8.49 0.56
N LYS A 59 -10.92 -7.36 1.15
CA LYS A 59 -11.20 -6.00 0.66
C LYS A 59 -9.97 -5.38 -0.01
N GLY A 60 -10.22 -4.33 -0.79
CA GLY A 60 -9.16 -3.55 -1.41
C GLY A 60 -9.63 -2.17 -1.84
N MET A 61 -8.65 -1.34 -2.17
CA MET A 61 -8.79 0.01 -2.66
C MET A 61 -8.29 0.06 -4.11
N TYR A 62 -9.21 0.47 -4.99
CA TYR A 62 -8.93 0.66 -6.41
C TYR A 62 -8.70 2.14 -6.77
N SER A 63 -9.07 3.03 -5.85
CA SER A 63 -8.90 4.47 -5.96
C SER A 63 -8.39 4.98 -4.63
N ILE A 64 -7.31 5.76 -4.68
CA ILE A 64 -6.72 6.41 -3.51
C ILE A 64 -6.61 7.91 -3.75
N GLU A 65 -6.47 8.69 -2.69
CA GLU A 65 -6.29 10.14 -2.77
C GLU A 65 -4.96 10.53 -2.15
N LEU A 66 -4.00 10.94 -2.98
CA LEU A 66 -2.69 11.39 -2.51
C LEU A 66 -2.81 12.72 -1.76
N GLU A 67 -1.98 12.90 -0.74
CA GLU A 67 -1.88 14.18 -0.02
C GLU A 67 -1.31 15.30 -0.89
N LYS A 68 -0.52 14.94 -1.91
CA LYS A 68 0.07 15.86 -2.88
C LYS A 68 0.08 15.27 -4.28
N THR A 69 -0.12 16.12 -5.28
CA THR A 69 0.06 15.76 -6.69
C THR A 69 1.53 15.52 -6.99
N LEU A 70 1.81 14.59 -7.89
CA LEU A 70 3.15 14.31 -8.39
C LEU A 70 3.36 14.89 -9.78
N ALA A 71 4.61 15.25 -10.08
CA ALA A 71 5.00 15.63 -11.43
C ALA A 71 5.18 14.38 -12.29
N VAL A 72 4.98 14.52 -13.60
CA VAL A 72 5.29 13.46 -14.57
C VAL A 72 6.76 13.05 -14.41
N GLY A 73 7.01 11.74 -14.28
CA GLY A 73 8.33 11.22 -14.03
C GLY A 73 8.34 9.78 -13.53
N GLU A 74 9.52 9.18 -13.54
CA GLU A 74 9.75 7.86 -12.97
C GLU A 74 10.52 7.99 -11.67
N TYR A 75 9.94 7.47 -10.58
CA TYR A 75 10.51 7.52 -9.24
C TYR A 75 10.88 6.09 -8.82
N GLU A 76 12.17 5.80 -8.89
CA GLU A 76 12.72 4.52 -8.41
C GLU A 76 12.88 4.54 -6.90
N ASN A 77 12.79 3.36 -6.27
CA ASN A 77 12.89 3.19 -4.81
C ASN A 77 11.74 3.81 -4.01
N ALA A 78 10.55 3.93 -4.59
CA ALA A 78 9.37 4.18 -3.78
C ALA A 78 9.13 2.99 -2.84
N VAL A 79 8.56 3.25 -1.67
CA VAL A 79 8.32 2.21 -0.66
C VAL A 79 6.82 2.09 -0.44
N LEU A 80 6.32 0.86 -0.52
CA LEU A 80 4.98 0.51 -0.09
C LEU A 80 5.09 -0.28 1.20
N LYS A 81 4.69 0.37 2.29
CA LYS A 81 4.74 -0.20 3.63
C LYS A 81 3.39 -0.83 3.94
N TYR A 82 3.42 -2.11 4.31
CA TYR A 82 2.31 -2.87 4.82
C TYR A 82 2.45 -3.04 6.32
N GLU A 83 1.49 -2.53 7.07
CA GLU A 83 1.36 -2.77 8.49
C GLU A 83 0.14 -3.66 8.72
N CYS A 84 0.34 -4.75 9.44
CA CYS A 84 -0.73 -5.69 9.72
C CYS A 84 -1.24 -5.45 11.15
N PHE A 85 -2.54 -5.54 11.38
CA PHE A 85 -3.14 -5.40 12.70
C PHE A 85 -4.07 -6.57 13.00
N SER A 86 -4.04 -7.06 14.23
CA SER A 86 -4.89 -8.16 14.68
C SER A 86 -6.38 -7.83 14.52
N LEU A 87 -7.18 -8.77 14.01
CA LEU A 87 -8.64 -8.58 13.93
C LEU A 87 -9.31 -8.47 15.31
N ASN A 88 -8.68 -9.05 16.33
CA ASN A 88 -9.27 -9.22 17.66
C ASN A 88 -9.14 -7.95 18.52
N ASP A 89 -7.92 -7.42 18.61
CA ASP A 89 -7.56 -6.31 19.50
C ASP A 89 -6.93 -5.12 18.75
N GLN A 90 -6.83 -5.19 17.41
CA GLN A 90 -6.14 -4.20 16.57
C GLN A 90 -4.69 -3.94 16.99
N SER A 91 -4.06 -4.90 17.66
CA SER A 91 -2.64 -4.83 18.01
C SER A 91 -1.78 -4.94 16.74
N PRO A 92 -0.69 -4.16 16.64
CA PRO A 92 0.19 -4.24 15.49
C PRO A 92 0.87 -5.61 15.43
N LEU A 93 0.89 -6.20 14.24
CA LEU A 93 1.52 -7.46 13.88
C LEU A 93 2.75 -7.19 12.99
N ASN A 94 3.39 -8.26 12.52
CA ASN A 94 4.51 -8.15 11.58
C ASN A 94 4.04 -7.53 10.26
N GLY A 95 4.60 -6.38 9.93
CA GLY A 95 4.45 -5.74 8.63
C GLY A 95 5.56 -6.14 7.65
N SER A 96 5.49 -5.60 6.44
CA SER A 96 6.56 -5.68 5.46
C SER A 96 6.64 -4.39 4.65
N GLU A 97 7.82 -4.11 4.14
CA GLU A 97 8.07 -2.96 3.27
C GLU A 97 8.60 -3.50 1.95
N ILE A 98 7.98 -3.08 0.85
CA ILE A 98 8.42 -3.45 -0.48
C ILE A 98 8.87 -2.22 -1.24
N ASN A 99 9.94 -2.37 -2.01
CA ASN A 99 10.39 -1.35 -2.94
C ASN A 99 9.71 -1.53 -4.29
N LEU A 100 9.21 -0.43 -4.85
CA LEU A 100 8.54 -0.42 -6.15
C LEU A 100 8.95 0.80 -6.96
N LYS A 101 8.69 0.72 -8.27
CA LYS A 101 8.86 1.84 -9.19
C LYS A 101 7.55 2.61 -9.35
N LEU A 102 7.55 3.89 -8.97
CA LEU A 102 6.44 4.79 -9.26
C LEU A 102 6.63 5.35 -10.67
N VAL A 103 5.62 5.26 -11.51
CA VAL A 103 5.62 5.86 -12.85
C VAL A 103 4.46 6.81 -12.95
N VAL A 104 4.74 8.11 -12.99
CA VAL A 104 3.74 9.15 -13.09
C VAL A 104 3.67 9.61 -14.55
N VAL A 105 2.51 9.42 -15.18
CA VAL A 105 2.24 9.74 -16.60
C VAL A 105 1.31 10.93 -16.78
#